data_AF-A0A7V0ZK31-F1
#
_entry.id   AF-A0A7V0ZK31-F1
#
_cell.length_a   1.000
_cell.length_b   1.000
_cell.length_c   1.000
_cell.angle_alpha   90.00
_cell.angle_beta   90.00
_cell.angle_gamma   90.00
#
_symmetry.space_group_name_H-M   'P 1'
#
loop_
_entity.id
_entity.type
_entity.pdbx_description
1 polymer ?
#
loop_
_entity_poly.entity_id
_entity_poly.type
_entity_poly.pdbx_seq_one_letter_code
_entity_poly.pdbx_strand_id
1 'polypeptide(L)'
;MLETEKLYTAEQTRALDYCAIHDYKIPGITLMSRAATAAFRALLDTWPDPECIQVLCGTGNNGGDGFLVADLAHKRGIPVTVLQIGDPQKIGGDALLAREQALANG
;
A
#
# COMPACT_ATOMS: atom_id res chain seq x y z
N MET A 1 -17.58 -24.66 -18.54
CA MET A 1 -16.16 -24.33 -18.73
C MET A 1 -15.92 -23.14 -17.82
N LEU A 2 -15.10 -23.25 -16.77
CA LEU A 2 -14.71 -22.06 -16.01
C LEU A 2 -13.79 -21.26 -16.95
N GLU A 3 -14.23 -20.10 -17.39
CA GLU A 3 -13.36 -19.17 -18.12
C GLU A 3 -12.17 -18.84 -17.23
N THR A 4 -10.97 -19.12 -17.70
CA THR A 4 -9.74 -18.70 -17.03
C THR A 4 -9.59 -17.21 -17.24
N GLU A 5 -9.81 -16.45 -16.18
CA GLU A 5 -9.56 -15.02 -16.16
C GLU A 5 -8.08 -14.74 -16.42
N LYS A 6 -7.79 -13.88 -17.39
CA LYS A 6 -6.41 -13.53 -17.75
C LYS A 6 -5.90 -12.49 -16.76
N LEU A 7 -5.01 -12.92 -15.87
CA LEU A 7 -4.33 -12.04 -14.93
C LEU A 7 -2.91 -11.72 -15.41
N TYR A 8 -2.43 -10.51 -15.06
CA TYR A 8 -1.05 -10.12 -15.27
C TYR A 8 -0.12 -10.88 -14.32
N THR A 9 1.06 -11.25 -14.81
CA THR A 9 2.14 -11.75 -13.94
C THR A 9 2.74 -10.60 -13.14
N ALA A 10 3.46 -10.93 -12.06
CA ALA A 10 4.17 -9.92 -11.28
C ALA A 10 5.23 -9.15 -12.09
N GLU A 11 5.80 -9.76 -13.13
CA GLU A 11 6.70 -9.07 -14.06
C GLU A 11 5.94 -8.08 -14.94
N GLN A 12 4.80 -8.49 -15.49
CA GLN A 12 3.95 -7.63 -16.31
C GLN A 12 3.43 -6.43 -15.50
N THR A 13 3.00 -6.63 -14.25
CA THR A 13 2.57 -5.53 -13.40
C THR A 13 3.71 -4.54 -13.13
N ARG A 14 4.94 -5.01 -12.87
CA ARG A 14 6.11 -4.13 -12.72
C ARG A 14 6.42 -3.34 -13.99
N ALA A 15 6.26 -3.96 -15.16
CA ALA A 15 6.44 -3.27 -16.44
C ALA A 15 5.37 -2.18 -16.66
N LEU A 16 4.13 -2.43 -16.24
CA LEU A 16 3.06 -1.44 -16.27
C LEU A 16 3.34 -0.26 -15.32
N ASP A 17 3.78 -0.53 -14.09
CA ASP A 17 4.17 0.52 -13.13
C ASP A 17 5.34 1.35 -13.68
N TYR A 18 6.34 0.70 -14.27
CA TYR A 18 7.47 1.37 -14.91
C TYR A 18 7.00 2.32 -16.03
N CYS A 19 6.14 1.83 -16.94
CA CYS A 19 5.58 2.63 -18.02
C CYS A 19 4.77 3.82 -17.47
N ALA A 20 3.93 3.60 -16.46
CA ALA A 20 3.15 4.67 -15.82
C ALA A 20 4.05 5.76 -15.22
N ILE A 21 5.15 5.38 -14.59
CA ILE A 21 6.10 6.31 -13.96
C ILE A 21 6.94 7.06 -15.01
N HIS A 22 7.52 6.32 -15.95
CA HIS A 22 8.54 6.88 -16.84
C HIS A 22 7.96 7.49 -18.12
N ASP A 23 6.94 6.88 -18.71
CA ASP A 23 6.37 7.34 -19.98
C ASP A 23 5.22 8.32 -19.74
N TYR A 24 4.36 8.04 -18.75
CA TYR A 24 3.20 8.86 -18.40
C TYR A 24 3.43 9.83 -17.24
N LYS A 25 4.63 9.85 -16.66
CA LYS A 25 5.06 10.79 -15.60
C LYS A 25 4.17 10.76 -14.35
N ILE A 26 3.55 9.62 -14.04
CA ILE A 26 2.78 9.43 -12.81
C ILE A 26 3.76 9.14 -11.67
N PRO A 27 3.83 9.94 -10.60
CA PRO A 27 4.73 9.67 -9.49
C PRO A 27 4.48 8.30 -8.86
N GLY A 28 5.52 7.54 -8.51
CA GLY A 28 5.36 6.19 -7.95
C GLY A 28 4.55 6.18 -6.65
N ILE A 29 4.74 7.17 -5.77
CA ILE A 29 3.90 7.38 -4.58
C ILE A 29 2.40 7.54 -4.90
N THR A 30 2.05 8.05 -6.09
CA THR A 30 0.65 8.15 -6.53
C THR A 30 0.08 6.76 -6.84
N LEU A 31 0.87 5.88 -7.47
CA LEU A 31 0.45 4.49 -7.71
C LEU A 31 0.30 3.73 -6.39
N MET A 32 1.27 3.87 -5.49
CA MET A 32 1.25 3.30 -4.13
C MET A 32 0.00 3.75 -3.35
N SER A 33 -0.32 5.04 -3.35
CA SER A 33 -1.53 5.57 -2.71
C SER A 33 -2.83 4.98 -3.27
N ARG A 34 -2.90 4.75 -4.60
CA ARG A 34 -4.04 4.08 -5.24
C ARG A 34 -4.14 2.62 -4.82
N ALA A 35 -3.03 1.89 -4.79
CA ALA A 35 -3.00 0.50 -4.35
C ALA A 35 -3.45 0.37 -2.89
N ALA A 36 -2.91 1.19 -1.98
CA ALA A 36 -3.32 1.25 -0.58
C ALA A 36 -4.81 1.59 -0.41
N THR A 37 -5.32 2.56 -1.18
CA THR A 37 -6.76 2.92 -1.14
C THR A 37 -7.65 1.77 -1.58
N ALA A 38 -7.26 1.06 -2.65
CA ALA A 38 -8.00 -0.09 -3.16
C ALA A 38 -7.98 -1.25 -2.15
N ALA A 39 -6.82 -1.54 -1.55
CA ALA A 39 -6.67 -2.57 -0.52
C ALA A 39 -7.49 -2.24 0.74
N PHE A 40 -7.45 -1.00 1.21
CA PHE A 40 -8.22 -0.57 2.37
C PHE A 40 -9.72 -0.60 2.12
N ARG A 41 -10.18 -0.24 0.90
CA ARG A 41 -11.58 -0.41 0.50
C ARG A 41 -11.99 -1.89 0.55
N ALA A 42 -11.21 -2.78 -0.06
CA ALA A 42 -11.50 -4.22 -0.04
C ALA A 42 -11.54 -4.81 1.38
N LEU A 43 -10.68 -4.31 2.28
CA LEU A 43 -10.73 -4.63 3.70
C LEU A 43 -12.08 -4.24 4.31
N LEU A 44 -12.52 -2.99 4.11
CA LEU A 44 -13.80 -2.51 4.67
C LEU A 44 -15.03 -3.15 4.00
N ASP A 45 -14.94 -3.53 2.73
CA ASP A 45 -16.00 -4.27 2.05
C ASP A 45 -16.20 -5.67 2.69
N THR A 46 -15.13 -6.24 3.24
CA THR A 46 -15.15 -7.54 3.92
C THR A 46 -15.50 -7.40 5.41
N TRP A 47 -14.95 -6.38 6.06
CA TRP A 47 -15.18 -6.04 7.47
C TRP A 47 -15.62 -4.58 7.60
N PRO A 48 -16.93 -4.28 7.57
CA PRO A 48 -17.43 -2.91 7.52
C PRO A 48 -17.11 -2.04 8.74
N ASP A 49 -16.93 -2.65 9.92
CA ASP A 49 -16.67 -1.94 11.18
C ASP A 49 -15.62 -2.70 12.01
N PRO A 50 -14.34 -2.66 11.62
CA PRO A 50 -13.29 -3.36 12.35
C PRO A 50 -12.96 -2.63 13.65
N GLU A 51 -12.97 -3.35 14.78
CA GLU A 51 -12.59 -2.78 16.08
C GLU A 51 -11.15 -2.26 16.09
N CYS A 52 -10.25 -2.92 15.35
CA CYS A 52 -8.88 -2.47 15.14
C CYS A 52 -8.27 -3.08 13.87
N ILE A 53 -7.15 -2.51 13.41
CA ILE A 53 -6.36 -2.99 12.28
C ILE A 53 -4.89 -3.14 12.70
N GLN A 54 -4.28 -4.25 12.30
CA GLN A 54 -2.83 -4.44 12.46
C GLN A 54 -2.20 -4.62 11.07
N VAL A 55 -1.22 -3.79 10.74
CA VAL A 55 -0.57 -3.78 9.43
C VAL A 55 0.89 -4.20 9.58
N LEU A 56 1.28 -5.25 8.86
CA LEU A 56 2.66 -5.75 8.85
C LEU A 56 3.38 -5.17 7.62
N CYS A 57 4.31 -4.25 7.85
CA CYS A 57 5.00 -3.54 6.78
C CYS A 57 6.45 -4.02 6.66
N GLY A 58 6.79 -4.64 5.52
CA GLY A 58 8.19 -4.92 5.16
C GLY A 58 8.94 -3.65 4.71
N THR A 59 10.19 -3.81 4.25
CA THR A 59 11.02 -2.66 3.86
C THR A 59 10.88 -2.24 2.38
N GLY A 60 10.11 -2.98 1.58
CA GLY A 60 9.92 -2.72 0.14
C GLY A 60 8.62 -1.97 -0.18
N ASN A 61 8.30 -1.88 -1.48
CA ASN A 61 7.12 -1.14 -1.98
C ASN A 61 5.80 -1.57 -1.32
N ASN A 62 5.59 -2.87 -1.13
CA ASN A 62 4.38 -3.38 -0.45
C ASN A 62 4.29 -2.89 1.01
N GLY A 63 5.44 -2.67 1.67
CA GLY A 63 5.48 -2.04 2.99
C GLY A 63 5.02 -0.58 2.93
N GLY A 64 5.41 0.13 1.87
CA GLY A 64 4.89 1.46 1.51
C GLY A 64 3.37 1.49 1.41
N ASP A 65 2.77 0.56 0.66
CA ASP A 65 1.31 0.43 0.58
C ASP A 65 0.70 0.23 1.97
N GLY A 66 1.31 -0.65 2.79
CA GLY A 66 0.87 -0.92 4.16
C GLY A 66 0.90 0.33 5.06
N PHE A 67 1.95 1.16 4.98
CA PHE A 67 1.99 2.42 5.74
C PHE A 67 0.84 3.35 5.33
N LEU A 68 0.50 3.42 4.04
CA LEU A 68 -0.64 4.22 3.58
C LEU A 68 -1.98 3.61 3.96
N VAL A 69 -2.12 2.28 4.03
CA VAL A 69 -3.30 1.63 4.60
C VAL A 69 -3.47 2.02 6.06
N ALA A 70 -2.38 2.04 6.83
CA ALA A 70 -2.41 2.45 8.23
C ALA A 70 -2.80 3.93 8.40
N ASP A 71 -2.24 4.81 7.57
CA ASP A 71 -2.62 6.22 7.52
C ASP A 71 -4.13 6.42 7.21
N LEU A 72 -4.67 5.66 6.27
CA LEU A 72 -6.10 5.69 5.94
C LEU A 72 -6.98 5.18 7.10
N ALA A 73 -6.54 4.13 7.81
CA ALA A 73 -7.23 3.62 8.99
C ALA A 73 -7.25 4.66 10.11
N HIS A 74 -6.09 5.27 10.41
CA HIS A 74 -5.96 6.35 11.39
C HIS A 74 -6.91 7.51 11.05
N LYS A 75 -6.92 7.97 9.80
CA LYS A 75 -7.81 9.07 9.34
C LYS A 75 -9.29 8.76 9.45
N ARG A 76 -9.68 7.48 9.46
CA ARG A 76 -11.06 7.02 9.72
C ARG A 76 -11.38 6.84 11.20
N GLY A 77 -10.43 7.07 12.10
CA GLY A 77 -10.60 6.85 13.53
C GLY A 77 -10.58 5.38 13.94
N ILE A 78 -10.13 4.49 13.06
CA ILE A 78 -9.99 3.06 13.36
C ILE A 78 -8.66 2.86 14.08
N PRO A 79 -8.64 2.26 15.30
CA PRO A 79 -7.40 1.95 16.00
C PRO A 79 -6.48 1.10 15.12
N VAL A 80 -5.28 1.59 14.84
CA VAL A 80 -4.33 0.90 13.96
C VAL A 80 -2.96 0.75 14.61
N THR A 81 -2.31 -0.37 14.37
CA THR A 81 -0.92 -0.62 14.78
C THR A 81 -0.11 -1.10 13.61
N VAL A 82 1.02 -0.45 13.35
CA VAL A 82 1.98 -0.89 12.34
C VAL A 82 3.12 -1.67 12.99
N LEU A 83 3.32 -2.89 12.50
CA LEU A 83 4.48 -3.72 12.84
C LEU A 83 5.46 -3.66 11.67
N GLN A 84 6.52 -2.88 11.81
CA GLN A 84 7.57 -2.81 10.80
C GLN A 84 8.50 -4.03 10.91
N ILE A 85 8.61 -4.79 9.82
CA ILE A 85 9.41 -6.01 9.73
C ILE A 85 10.64 -5.75 8.88
N GLY A 86 11.82 -6.04 9.44
CA GLY A 86 13.10 -5.78 8.80
C GLY A 86 13.69 -4.42 9.17
N ASP A 87 14.89 -4.17 8.65
CA ASP A 87 15.70 -3.01 8.99
C ASP A 87 15.09 -1.69 8.43
N PRO A 88 14.67 -0.74 9.29
CA PRO A 88 14.11 0.54 8.85
C PRO A 88 15.04 1.34 7.93
N GLN A 89 16.35 1.18 8.06
CA GLN A 89 17.33 1.91 7.25
C GLN A 89 17.31 1.46 5.79
N LYS A 90 16.70 0.30 5.48
CA LYS A 90 16.53 -0.20 4.12
C LYS A 90 15.27 0.31 3.43
N ILE A 91 14.43 1.08 4.13
CA ILE A 91 13.24 1.70 3.56
C ILE A 91 13.70 2.93 2.78
N GLY A 92 13.43 2.95 1.48
CA GLY A 92 13.80 4.04 0.58
C GLY A 92 12.73 4.34 -0.45
N GLY A 93 12.97 5.38 -1.26
CA GLY A 93 12.05 5.80 -2.32
C GLY A 93 10.65 6.12 -1.80
N ASP A 94 9.63 5.75 -2.58
CA ASP A 94 8.23 6.03 -2.24
C ASP A 94 7.79 5.36 -0.93
N ALA A 95 8.35 4.20 -0.59
CA ALA A 95 8.01 3.52 0.66
C ALA A 95 8.46 4.32 1.90
N LEU A 96 9.56 5.08 1.80
CA LEU A 96 10.00 5.98 2.87
C LEU A 96 9.04 7.16 3.02
N LEU A 97 8.61 7.77 1.91
CA LEU A 97 7.63 8.86 1.93
C LEU A 97 6.30 8.42 2.55
N ALA A 98 5.83 7.21 2.20
CA ALA A 98 4.64 6.61 2.80
C ALA A 98 4.78 6.39 4.31
N ARG A 99 5.95 5.89 4.75
CA ARG A 99 6.25 5.70 6.17
C ARG A 99 6.26 7.03 6.93
N GLU A 100 6.89 8.05 6.38
CA GLU A 100 6.95 9.39 6.98
C GLU A 100 5.55 10.01 7.07
N GLN A 101 4.72 9.85 6.04
CA GLN A 101 3.33 10.30 6.06
C GLN A 101 2.52 9.63 7.17
N ALA A 102 2.62 8.30 7.31
CA ALA A 102 1.92 7.58 8.37
C ALA A 102 2.35 8.08 9.76
N LEU A 103 3.66 8.17 10.00
CA LEU A 103 4.21 8.66 11.28
C LEU A 103 3.81 10.11 11.60
N ALA A 104 3.65 10.97 10.59
CA ALA A 104 3.24 12.35 10.78
C ALA A 104 1.77 12.47 11.22
N ASN A 105 0.92 11.50 10.87
CA ASN A 105 -0.51 11.54 11.19
C ASN A 105 -0.87 10.77 12.46
N GLY A 106 0.00 9.88 12.97
CA GLY A 106 -0.16 9.16 14.23
C GLY A 106 -0.21 7.65 14.03
#